data_AF-A0A151QM94-F1
#
_entry.id   AF-A0A151QM94-F1
#
_cell.length_a   1.000
_cell.length_b   1.000
_cell.length_c   1.000
_cell.angle_alpha   90.00
_cell.angle_beta   90.00
_cell.angle_gamma   90.00
#
_symmetry.space_group_name_H-M   'P 1'
#
loop_
_entity.id
_entity.type
_entity.pdbx_description
1 polymer ?
#
loop_
_entity_poly.entity_id
_entity_poly.type
_entity_poly.pdbx_seq_one_letter_code
_entity_poly.pdbx_strand_id
1 'polypeptide(L)'
;MKDFQSDLSSVVRLNIGGKKFCTTTDTLTQREPDSMLAAMFSGRHTLCQDPQKAGYVFVDRDGKHFRHILNWLRDGVVPTLEESQYSELLREAEYYQLLVSTVLSCWNLIAINCF
;
A
#
# COMPACT_ATOMS: atom_id res chain seq x y z
N MET A 1 30.04 18.37 10.58
CA MET A 1 29.59 17.02 10.99
C MET A 1 28.17 17.19 11.48
N LYS A 2 27.18 16.90 10.62
CA LYS A 2 25.77 16.86 11.01
C LYS A 2 25.42 15.39 11.13
N ASP A 3 24.83 15.04 12.26
CA ASP A 3 24.73 13.69 12.77
C ASP A 3 24.04 12.75 11.78
N PHE A 4 24.61 11.54 11.70
CA PHE A 4 24.08 10.39 10.97
C PHE A 4 22.80 9.95 11.70
N GLN A 5 21.70 10.69 11.52
CA GLN A 5 20.38 10.26 11.98
C GLN A 5 19.98 9.13 11.04
N SER A 6 20.41 7.93 11.39
CA SER A 6 20.18 6.68 10.68
C SER A 6 18.72 6.61 10.23
N ASP A 7 18.52 6.55 8.91
CA ASP A 7 17.29 6.18 8.19
C ASP A 7 16.77 4.81 8.67
N LEU A 8 16.27 4.73 9.89
CA LEU A 8 15.59 3.55 10.37
C LEU A 8 14.13 3.67 9.94
N SER A 9 13.81 3.04 8.81
CA SER A 9 12.45 2.80 8.36
C SER A 9 11.64 2.27 9.54
N SER A 10 10.77 3.11 10.10
CA SER A 10 10.04 2.76 11.32
C SER A 10 9.04 1.63 11.01
N VAL A 11 8.98 0.63 11.90
CA VAL A 11 8.02 -0.47 11.77
C VAL A 11 6.60 0.06 11.95
N VAL A 12 5.74 -0.27 11.01
CA VAL A 12 4.32 0.09 10.98
C VAL A 12 3.47 -1.18 11.12
N ARG A 13 2.50 -1.11 12.02
CA ARG A 13 1.50 -2.15 12.23
C ARG A 13 0.15 -1.69 11.68
N LEU A 14 -0.44 -2.48 10.79
CA LEU A 14 -1.69 -2.18 10.10
C LEU A 14 -2.76 -3.22 10.42
N ASN A 15 -3.99 -2.79 10.61
CA ASN A 15 -5.15 -3.67 10.76
C ASN A 15 -6.18 -3.31 9.66
N ILE A 16 -6.28 -4.14 8.64
CA ILE A 16 -7.12 -3.92 7.46
C ILE A 16 -8.36 -4.81 7.59
N GLY A 17 -9.47 -4.25 8.06
CA GLY A 17 -10.73 -4.98 8.25
C GLY A 17 -10.63 -6.21 9.15
N GLY A 18 -9.73 -6.18 10.14
CA GLY A 18 -9.46 -7.29 11.06
C GLY A 18 -8.20 -8.11 10.72
N LYS A 19 -7.63 -7.96 9.52
CA LYS A 19 -6.38 -8.63 9.12
C LYS A 19 -5.17 -7.79 9.49
N LYS A 20 -4.27 -8.36 10.28
CA LYS A 20 -3.09 -7.68 10.82
C LYS A 20 -1.89 -7.85 9.90
N PHE A 21 -1.21 -6.75 9.60
CA PHE A 21 0.01 -6.70 8.81
C PHE A 21 1.10 -5.91 9.55
N CYS A 22 2.35 -6.23 9.23
CA CYS A 22 3.53 -5.53 9.72
C CYS A 22 4.42 -5.21 8.52
N THR A 23 4.89 -3.97 8.44
CA THR A 23 5.74 -3.47 7.35
C THR A 23 6.57 -2.28 7.83
N THR A 24 7.27 -1.61 6.93
CA THR A 24 8.02 -0.37 7.22
C THR A 24 7.38 0.84 6.56
N THR A 25 7.61 2.03 7.12
CA THR A 25 7.25 3.31 6.50
C THR A 25 7.78 3.43 5.08
N ASP A 26 9.03 3.03 4.85
CA ASP A 26 9.66 2.96 3.53
C ASP A 26 8.84 2.15 2.52
N THR A 27 8.39 0.95 2.90
CA THR A 27 7.55 0.12 2.04
C THR A 27 6.29 0.87 1.60
N LEU A 28 5.68 1.64 2.51
CA LEU A 28 4.42 2.33 2.25
C LEU A 28 4.59 3.65 1.48
N THR A 29 5.81 4.18 1.37
CA THR A 29 6.06 5.56 0.90
C THR A 29 6.97 5.65 -0.33
N GLN A 30 7.86 4.67 -0.56
CA GLN A 30 8.91 4.81 -1.58
C GLN A 30 8.42 4.59 -3.01
N ARG A 31 7.58 3.59 -3.26
CA ARG A 31 7.20 3.18 -4.62
C ARG A 31 6.19 4.14 -5.26
N GLU A 32 5.15 4.52 -4.52
CA GLU A 32 4.15 5.49 -4.96
C GLU A 32 4.00 6.61 -3.94
N PRO A 33 4.86 7.65 -4.01
CA PRO A 33 4.87 8.76 -3.06
C PRO A 33 3.57 9.58 -3.04
N ASP A 34 2.78 9.53 -4.12
CA ASP A 34 1.51 10.23 -4.24
C ASP A 34 0.30 9.39 -3.79
N SER A 35 0.53 8.15 -3.34
CA SER A 35 -0.54 7.26 -2.88
C SER A 35 -1.12 7.70 -1.52
N MET A 36 -2.33 7.22 -1.23
CA MET A 36 -2.96 7.40 0.08
C MET A 36 -2.08 6.84 1.21
N LEU A 37 -1.45 5.68 0.99
CA LEU A 37 -0.56 5.06 1.98
C LEU A 37 0.68 5.91 2.19
N ALA A 38 1.29 6.44 1.13
CA ALA A 38 2.42 7.34 1.26
C ALA A 38 2.04 8.61 2.02
N ALA A 39 0.90 9.23 1.71
CA ALA A 39 0.40 10.38 2.44
C ALA A 39 0.23 10.08 3.94
N MET A 40 -0.46 8.98 4.28
CA MET A 40 -0.69 8.54 5.66
C MET A 40 0.62 8.32 6.45
N PHE A 41 1.65 7.79 5.80
CA PHE A 41 2.89 7.36 6.46
C PHE A 41 4.12 8.22 6.15
N SER A 42 3.94 9.37 5.47
CA SER A 42 4.98 10.35 5.13
C SER A 42 5.62 11.08 6.33
N GLY A 43 5.15 10.82 7.55
CA GLY A 43 5.56 11.53 8.76
C GLY A 43 4.92 12.92 8.93
N ARG A 44 4.10 13.36 7.96
CA ARG A 44 3.37 14.66 8.03
C ARG A 44 2.05 14.58 8.79
N HIS A 45 1.51 13.38 8.99
CA HIS A 45 0.25 13.16 9.70
C HIS A 45 0.48 12.39 11.00
N THR A 46 -0.05 12.92 12.11
CA THR A 46 -0.10 12.17 13.36
C THR A 46 -1.16 11.09 13.20
N LEU A 47 -0.74 9.88 12.88
CA LEU A 47 -1.63 8.73 12.84
C LEU A 47 -2.13 8.50 14.27
N CYS A 48 -3.44 8.54 14.47
CA CYS A 48 -4.08 8.20 15.75
C CYS A 48 -3.83 6.73 16.05
N GLN A 49 -2.67 6.43 16.64
CA GLN A 49 -2.36 5.13 17.20
C GLN A 49 -3.18 5.02 18.48
N ASP A 50 -4.19 4.15 18.46
CA ASP A 50 -4.93 3.82 19.66
C ASP A 50 -3.98 3.08 20.63
N PRO A 51 -3.65 3.69 21.79
CA PRO A 51 -2.73 3.08 22.75
C PRO A 51 -3.25 1.74 23.29
N GLN A 52 -4.56 1.51 23.24
CA GLN A 52 -5.19 0.26 23.68
C GLN A 52 -5.11 -0.84 22.60
N LYS A 53 -4.90 -0.49 21.32
CA LYS A 53 -4.79 -1.43 20.19
C LYS A 53 -3.34 -1.68 19.77
N ALA A 54 -2.41 -1.74 20.72
CA ALA A 54 -1.00 -2.10 20.49
C ALA A 54 -0.29 -1.28 19.36
N GLY A 55 -0.78 -0.08 19.05
CA GLY A 55 -0.25 0.77 17.98
C GLY A 55 -0.54 0.29 16.56
N TYR A 56 -1.65 -0.43 16.33
CA TYR A 56 -2.13 -0.72 14.98
C TYR A 56 -2.89 0.46 14.39
N VAL A 57 -2.55 0.84 13.16
CA VAL A 57 -3.36 1.75 12.34
C VAL A 57 -4.48 0.94 11.69
N PHE A 58 -5.73 1.27 12.00
CA PHE A 58 -6.88 0.58 11.44
C PHE A 58 -7.32 1.21 10.12
N VAL A 59 -7.62 0.37 9.14
CA VAL A 59 -8.20 0.75 7.85
C VAL A 59 -9.46 -0.10 7.65
N ASP A 60 -10.59 0.57 7.40
CA ASP A 60 -11.89 -0.07 7.22
C ASP A 60 -12.06 -0.59 5.79
N ARG A 61 -11.26 -1.59 5.43
CA ARG A 61 -11.22 -2.24 4.11
C ARG A 61 -11.08 -3.75 4.26
N ASP A 62 -11.43 -4.51 3.22
CA ASP A 62 -11.16 -5.95 3.21
C ASP A 62 -9.66 -6.23 3.04
N GLY A 63 -9.04 -6.81 4.06
CA GLY A 63 -7.63 -7.19 4.01
C GLY A 63 -7.29 -8.40 3.13
N LYS A 64 -8.27 -9.05 2.45
CA LYS A 64 -8.05 -10.23 1.58
C LYS A 64 -6.92 -10.02 0.59
N HIS A 65 -6.93 -8.87 -0.09
CA HIS A 65 -5.97 -8.56 -1.16
C HIS A 65 -4.81 -7.68 -0.72
N PHE A 66 -4.83 -7.19 0.53
CA PHE A 66 -3.82 -6.27 1.02
C PHE A 66 -2.39 -6.86 1.02
N ARG A 67 -2.26 -8.20 1.14
CA ARG A 67 -0.96 -8.88 0.97
C ARG A 67 -0.34 -8.62 -0.40
N HIS A 68 -1.15 -8.62 -1.46
CA HIS A 68 -0.69 -8.38 -2.82
C HIS A 68 -0.29 -6.92 -3.03
N ILE A 69 -1.04 -5.99 -2.45
CA ILE A 69 -0.68 -4.57 -2.39
C ILE A 69 0.69 -4.38 -1.70
N LEU A 70 0.90 -5.00 -0.53
CA LEU A 70 2.18 -4.90 0.19
C LEU A 70 3.35 -5.51 -0.58
N ASN A 71 3.16 -6.66 -1.21
CA ASN A 71 4.23 -7.28 -1.98
C ASN A 71 4.59 -6.41 -3.18
N TRP A 72 3.60 -5.91 -3.92
CA TRP A 72 3.84 -4.96 -5.01
C TRP A 72 4.61 -3.72 -4.54
N LEU A 73 4.26 -3.16 -3.38
CA LEU A 73 5.02 -2.05 -2.80
C LEU A 73 6.49 -2.41 -2.49
N ARG A 74 6.75 -3.63 -1.99
CA ARG A 74 8.10 -4.11 -1.64
C ARG A 74 8.98 -4.37 -2.86
N ASP A 75 8.51 -5.16 -3.81
CA ASP A 75 9.33 -5.71 -4.89
C ASP A 75 8.77 -5.46 -6.29
N GLY A 76 7.55 -4.92 -6.41
CA GLY A 76 6.89 -4.64 -7.68
C GLY A 76 6.22 -5.85 -8.32
N VAL A 77 6.18 -7.01 -7.65
CA VAL A 77 5.60 -8.23 -8.21
C VAL A 77 4.08 -8.15 -8.23
N VAL A 78 3.51 -8.35 -9.41
CA VAL A 78 2.06 -8.54 -9.60
C VAL A 78 1.76 -10.04 -9.47
N PRO A 79 0.81 -10.44 -8.61
CA PRO A 79 0.49 -11.85 -8.41
C PRO A 79 -0.26 -12.42 -9.62
N THR A 80 -0.09 -13.73 -9.88
CA THR A 80 -0.98 -14.48 -10.77
C THR A 80 -2.25 -14.86 -10.00
N LEU A 81 -3.41 -14.37 -10.45
CA LEU A 81 -4.71 -14.58 -9.83
C LEU A 81 -5.78 -14.95 -10.88
N GLU A 82 -6.95 -15.38 -10.41
CA GLU A 82 -8.15 -15.50 -11.25
C GLU A 82 -8.72 -14.12 -11.60
N GLU A 83 -9.47 -14.00 -12.71
CA GLU A 83 -10.03 -12.72 -13.20
C GLU A 83 -10.90 -12.00 -12.16
N SER A 84 -11.72 -12.75 -11.43
CA SER A 84 -12.55 -12.21 -10.34
C SER A 84 -11.72 -11.61 -9.22
N GLN A 85 -10.60 -12.24 -8.88
CA GLN A 85 -9.68 -11.77 -7.85
C GLN A 85 -8.87 -10.55 -8.30
N TYR A 86 -8.53 -10.45 -9.59
CA TYR A 86 -7.92 -9.23 -10.12
C TYR A 86 -8.86 -8.04 -10.02
N SER A 87 -10.15 -8.22 -10.34
CA SER A 87 -11.15 -7.15 -10.21
C SER A 87 -11.28 -6.67 -8.76
N GLU A 88 -11.26 -7.59 -7.80
CA GLU A 88 -11.25 -7.25 -6.36
C GLU A 88 -9.95 -6.53 -5.95
N LEU A 89 -8.78 -7.02 -6.38
CA LEU A 89 -7.48 -6.40 -6.10
C LEU A 89 -7.39 -4.98 -6.67
N LEU A 90 -7.93 -4.78 -7.87
CA LEU A 90 -7.94 -3.47 -8.52
C LEU A 90 -8.73 -2.44 -7.71
N ARG A 91 -9.92 -2.83 -7.22
CA ARG A 91 -10.74 -1.96 -6.35
C ARG A 91 -9.99 -1.54 -5.08
N GLU A 92 -9.16 -2.43 -4.52
CA GLU A 92 -8.30 -2.07 -3.40
C GLU A 92 -7.15 -1.15 -3.82
N ALA A 93 -6.49 -1.40 -4.96
CA ALA A 93 -5.43 -0.54 -5.47
C ALA A 93 -5.93 0.88 -5.80
N GLU A 94 -7.16 1.02 -6.32
CA GLU A 94 -7.86 2.29 -6.50
C GLU A 94 -8.10 3.00 -5.17
N TYR A 95 -8.61 2.27 -4.16
CA TYR A 95 -8.85 2.84 -2.83
C TYR A 95 -7.57 3.40 -2.20
N TYR A 96 -6.46 2.67 -2.28
CA TYR A 96 -5.15 3.13 -1.78
C TYR A 96 -4.47 4.16 -2.70
N GLN A 97 -5.13 4.54 -3.81
CA GLN A 97 -4.64 5.52 -4.79
C GLN A 97 -3.27 5.14 -5.39
N LEU A 98 -3.03 3.84 -5.60
CA LEU A 98 -1.77 3.32 -6.15
C LEU A 98 -1.75 3.33 -7.68
N LEU A 99 -2.83 3.77 -8.32
CA LEU A 99 -3.04 3.69 -9.77
C LEU A 99 -2.99 5.05 -10.47
N VAL A 100 -2.61 6.12 -9.77
CA VAL A 100 -2.87 7.50 -10.24
C VAL A 100 -1.78 8.07 -11.15
N SER A 101 -0.59 7.47 -11.26
CA SER A 101 0.50 8.03 -12.09
C SER A 101 0.82 7.27 -13.39
N THR A 102 0.75 5.94 -13.40
CA THR A 102 1.25 5.10 -14.52
C THR A 102 0.18 4.37 -15.32
N VAL A 103 -1.06 4.35 -14.85
CA VAL A 103 -2.14 3.58 -15.50
C VAL A 103 -2.63 4.23 -16.80
N LEU A 104 -2.49 5.54 -17.00
CA LEU A 104 -2.79 6.12 -18.32
C LEU A 104 -1.79 5.71 -19.42
N SER A 105 -0.56 5.32 -19.07
CA SER A 105 0.46 4.92 -20.05
C SER A 105 0.57 3.41 -20.28
N CYS A 106 0.25 2.56 -19.30
CA CYS A 106 0.39 1.11 -19.44
C CYS A 106 -0.94 0.35 -19.64
N TRP A 107 -2.11 0.94 -19.31
CA TRP A 107 -3.38 0.23 -19.50
C TRP A 107 -3.88 0.16 -20.95
N ASN A 108 -3.29 0.92 -21.88
CA ASN A 108 -3.59 0.71 -23.30
C ASN A 108 -2.97 -0.57 -23.89
N LEU A 109 -2.12 -1.32 -23.17
CA LEU A 109 -1.49 -2.54 -23.71
C LEU A 109 -2.22 -3.85 -23.36
N ILE A 110 -3.03 -3.88 -22.30
CA ILE A 110 -3.80 -5.07 -21.93
C ILE A 110 -5.25 -4.98 -22.45
N ALA A 111 -5.83 -3.77 -22.51
CA ALA A 111 -7.20 -3.61 -23.02
C ALA A 111 -7.32 -3.67 -24.56
N ILE A 112 -6.23 -3.48 -25.33
CA ILE A 112 -6.27 -3.51 -26.80
C ILE A 112 -5.95 -4.91 -27.38
N ASN A 113 -5.35 -5.83 -26.61
CA ASN A 113 -5.05 -7.20 -27.09
C ASN A 113 -6.08 -8.25 -26.65
N CYS A 114 -7.21 -7.83 -26.10
CA CYS A 114 -8.37 -8.69 -25.83
C CYS A 114 -9.60 -8.34 -26.70
N PHE A 115 -9.40 -7.65 -27.83
CA PHE A 115 -10.38 -7.51 -28.92
C PHE A 115 -9.74 -7.79 -30.27
#